data_AF-A0A964HAX3-F1
#
_entry.id   AF-A0A964HAX3-F1
#
_cell.length_a   1.000
_cell.length_b   1.000
_cell.length_c   1.000
_cell.angle_alpha   90.00
_cell.angle_beta   90.00
_cell.angle_gamma   90.00
#
_symmetry.space_group_name_H-M   'P 1'
#
loop_
_entity.id
_entity.type
_entity.pdbx_description
1 polymer ?
#
loop_
_entity_poly.entity_id
_entity_poly.type
_entity_poly.pdbx_seq_one_letter_code
_entity_poly.pdbx_strand_id
1 'polypeptide(L)' 'MAAYFEQPGPGNTAETLRLARRRADELGIRQVLVATTSGATAALAAETFKGCHVVAVT' A
#
# COMPACT_ATOMS: atom_id res chain seq x y z
N MET A 1 -14.65 2.83 0.77
CA MET A 1 -14.51 3.12 -0.67
C MET A 1 -13.90 1.91 -1.36
N ALA A 2 -14.40 1.54 -2.53
CA ALA A 2 -13.79 0.55 -3.41
C ALA A 2 -13.32 1.24 -4.69
N ALA A 3 -12.23 0.75 -5.28
CA ALA A 3 -11.69 1.22 -6.56
C ALA A 3 -11.46 0.03 -7.47
N TYR A 4 -11.69 0.22 -8.77
CA TYR A 4 -11.48 -0.80 -9.80
C TYR A 4 -10.48 -0.25 -10.80
N PHE A 5 -9.50 -1.07 -11.18
CA PHE A 5 -8.54 -0.75 -12.23
C PHE A 5 -8.97 -1.47 -13.51
N GLU A 6 -8.87 -0.80 -14.65
CA GLU A 6 -9.24 -1.37 -15.95
C GLU A 6 -8.34 -2.54 -16.35
N GLN A 7 -7.06 -2.47 -15.98
CA GLN A 7 -6.07 -3.50 -16.29
C GLN A 7 -5.29 -3.89 -15.03
N PRO A 8 -4.90 -5.16 -14.88
CA PRO A 8 -4.00 -5.59 -13.81
C PRO A 8 -2.56 -5.12 -14.06
N GLY A 9 -1.73 -5.16 -13.02
CA GLY A 9 -0.28 -5.02 -13.15
C GLY A 9 0.36 -3.93 -12.28
N PRO A 10 1.70 -3.76 -12.40
CA PRO A 10 2.49 -2.88 -11.55
C PRO A 10 2.18 -1.38 -11.74
N GLY A 11 1.57 -1.00 -12.87
CA GLY A 11 1.12 0.37 -13.10
C GLY A 11 0.14 0.88 -12.03
N ASN A 12 -0.56 -0.02 -11.35
CA ASN A 12 -1.51 0.34 -10.31
C ASN A 12 -0.87 0.52 -8.93
N THR A 13 0.36 0.05 -8.69
CA THR A 13 0.92 -0.08 -7.34
C THR A 13 0.93 1.23 -6.56
N ALA A 14 1.38 2.33 -7.18
CA ALA A 14 1.43 3.63 -6.50
C ALA A 14 0.02 4.12 -6.10
N GLU A 15 -0.95 3.99 -6.99
CA GLU A 15 -2.33 4.41 -6.72
C GLU A 15 -3.01 3.50 -5.68
N THR A 16 -2.77 2.19 -5.73
CA THR A 16 -3.23 1.23 -4.71
C THR A 16 -2.72 1.64 -3.33
N LEU A 17 -1.42 1.92 -3.18
CA LEU A 17 -0.84 2.32 -1.90
C LEU A 17 -1.42 3.66 -1.42
N ARG A 18 -1.62 4.63 -2.33
CA ARG A 18 -2.24 5.93 -1.99
C ARG A 18 -3.67 5.79 -1.49
N LEU A 19 -4.49 4.99 -2.18
CA LEU A 19 -5.88 4.72 -1.78
C LEU A 19 -5.96 3.99 -0.44
N ALA A 20 -5.09 3.00 -0.22
CA ALA A 20 -4.98 2.28 1.04
C ALA A 20 -4.52 3.20 2.17
N ARG A 21 -3.56 4.11 1.94
CA ARG A 21 -3.11 5.11 2.91
C ARG A 21 -4.24 6.03 3.34
N ARG A 22 -4.97 6.62 2.38
CA ARG A 22 -6.13 7.47 2.69
C ARG A 22 -7.15 6.72 3.56
N ARG A 23 -7.44 5.46 3.21
CA ARG A 23 -8.39 4.66 3.99
C ARG A 23 -7.87 4.31 5.38
N ALA A 24 -6.58 4.05 5.51
CA ALA A 24 -5.95 3.80 6.81
C ALA A 24 -6.05 5.04 7.71
N ASP A 25 -5.81 6.23 7.18
CA ASP A 25 -5.94 7.49 7.92
C ASP A 25 -7.39 7.74 8.36
N GLU A 26 -8.39 7.54 7.48
CA GLU A 26 -9.82 7.66 7.80
C GLU A 26 -10.26 6.73 8.95
N LEU A 27 -9.62 5.56 9.08
CA LEU A 27 -9.98 4.54 10.05
C LEU A 27 -9.03 4.50 11.26
N GLY A 28 -8.01 5.35 11.30
CA GLY A 28 -6.98 5.32 12.35
C GLY A 28 -6.12 4.04 12.35
N ILE A 29 -6.00 3.35 11.21
CA ILE A 29 -5.18 2.14 11.08
C ILE A 29 -3.70 2.52 11.01
N ARG A 30 -2.89 1.87 11.84
CA ARG A 30 -1.44 2.11 11.92
C ARG A 30 -0.58 0.91 11.54
N GLN A 31 -1.16 -0.27 11.31
CA GLN A 31 -0.43 -1.45 10.81
C GLN A 31 -0.79 -1.73 9.36
N VAL A 32 0.21 -1.97 8.52
CA VAL A 32 0.05 -2.18 7.09
C VAL A 32 0.86 -3.40 6.68
N LEU A 33 0.18 -4.45 6.24
CA LEU A 33 0.81 -5.67 5.71
C LEU A 33 0.96 -5.54 4.19
N VAL A 34 2.15 -5.77 3.66
CA VAL A 34 2.45 -5.61 2.22
C VAL A 34 3.09 -6.88 1.69
N ALA A 35 2.40 -7.56 0.77
CA ALA A 35 2.99 -8.65 0.00
C ALA A 35 4.01 -8.08 -1.01
N THR A 36 5.22 -8.63 -1.02
CA THR A 36 6.27 -8.21 -1.94
C THR A 36 7.24 -9.36 -2.19
N THR A 37 7.69 -9.55 -3.43
CA THR A 37 8.68 -10.58 -3.76
C THR A 37 10.09 -10.01 -3.89
N SER A 38 10.26 -8.92 -4.64
CA SER A 38 11.57 -8.25 -4.82
C SER A 38 11.85 -7.15 -3.79
N GLY A 39 10.88 -6.83 -2.94
CA GLY A 39 10.96 -5.69 -2.01
C GLY A 39 10.54 -4.34 -2.60
N ALA A 40 10.40 -4.21 -3.93
CA ALA A 40 10.07 -2.94 -4.58
C ALA A 40 8.75 -2.32 -4.06
N THR A 41 7.71 -3.14 -3.91
CA THR A 41 6.41 -2.69 -3.37
C THR A 41 6.53 -2.28 -1.91
N ALA A 42 7.26 -3.02 -1.08
CA ALA A 42 7.45 -2.68 0.33
C ALA A 42 8.27 -1.40 0.51
N ALA A 43 9.28 -1.16 -0.33
CA ALA A 43 10.05 0.08 -0.31
C ALA A 43 9.15 1.29 -0.61
N LEU A 44 8.31 1.22 -1.64
CA LEU A 44 7.35 2.28 -1.94
C LEU A 44 6.29 2.44 -0.84
N ALA A 45 5.86 1.33 -0.22
CA ALA A 45 4.93 1.36 0.88
C ALA A 45 5.54 2.02 2.13
N ALA A 46 6.80 1.76 2.46
CA ALA A 46 7.49 2.41 3.58
C ALA A 46 7.50 3.94 3.44
N GLU A 47 7.70 4.45 2.22
CA GLU A 47 7.63 5.89 1.94
C GLU A 47 6.20 6.44 1.99
N THR A 48 5.23 5.71 1.43
CA THR A 48 3.82 6.14 1.37
C THR A 48 3.14 6.10 2.73
N PHE A 49 3.53 5.15 3.58
CA PHE A 49 2.91 4.88 4.88
C PHE A 49 3.75 5.38 6.06
N LYS A 50 4.52 6.48 5.90
CA LYS A 50 5.26 7.11 7.01
C LYS A 50 4.36 7.34 8.23
N GLY A 51 4.83 6.91 9.40
CA GLY A 51 4.06 6.95 10.65
C GLY A 51 3.15 5.74 10.88
N CYS A 52 3.11 4.77 9.97
CA CYS A 52 2.52 3.45 10.17
C CYS A 52 3.65 2.40 10.33
N HIS A 53 3.32 1.29 10.99
CA HIS A 53 4.14 0.09 11.03
C HIS A 53 3.88 -0.75 9.77
N VAL A 54 4.84 -0.76 8.85
CA VAL A 54 4.78 -1.52 7.61
C VAL A 54 5.49 -2.86 7.79
N VAL A 55 4.78 -3.96 7.53
CA VAL A 55 5.33 -5.32 7.57
C VAL A 55 5.34 -5.88 6.15
N ALA A 56 6.55 -6.16 5.65
CA ALA A 56 6.72 -6.84 4.38
C ALA A 56 6.57 -8.35 4.56
N VAL A 57 5.75 -8.98 3.72
CA VAL A 57 5.60 -10.43 3.64
C VAL A 57 6.11 -10.88 2.28
N THR A 58 7.02 -11.86 2.27
CA THR A 58 7.71 -12.35 1.08
C THR A 58 7.42 -13.81 0.78
#